data_AF-A0A1R2AYD8-F1
#
_entry.id   AF-A0A1R2AYD8-F1
#
_cell.length_a   1.000
_cell.length_b   1.000
_cell.length_c   1.000
_cell.angle_alpha   90.00
_cell.angle_beta   90.00
_cell.angle_gamma   90.00
#
_symmetry.space_group_name_H-M   'P 1'
#
loop_
_entity.id
_entity.type
_entity.pdbx_description
1 polymer ?
#
loop_
_entity_poly.entity_id
_entity_poly.type
_entity_poly.pdbx_seq_one_letter_code
_entity_poly.pdbx_strand_id
1 'polypeptide(L)'
;MISDEKWVYTSWGYGKVLEQKLSQALVQLSWGGTGYLKLDSLKSSIPISVKIFALDRKTLNFDWDILQDFSKLFVLVHKELALPPTVQVRLFLVRGKVVNINSFDSPFSVKMKAETKLVGITKQCFTWDVVNKSPNIELLDDLLTVRKKEESEISYDSIFGGVEFNAGSHEWDIKMDFMIQYDEEEEVFIGVATKNFGLESSPLDGEFWGFMCVGCQKIGNRAHEDYGERITTGDVLKVKLEYKNTKATLSFMKNGVEFGSAFTDIPQKVFPVVTINYPKIQVSLGKIMGV
;
A
#
# COMPACT_ATOMS: atom_id res chain seq x y z
N MET A 1 -11.97 7.85 -44.14
CA MET A 1 -13.09 7.21 -43.42
C MET A 1 -12.50 6.39 -42.30
N ILE A 2 -12.62 6.85 -41.06
CA ILE A 2 -12.34 6.02 -39.89
C ILE A 2 -13.54 5.08 -39.82
N SER A 3 -13.37 3.79 -40.12
CA SER A 3 -14.43 2.83 -39.82
C SER A 3 -14.49 2.72 -38.31
N ASP A 4 -15.54 3.23 -37.68
CA ASP A 4 -15.73 3.07 -36.24
C ASP A 4 -15.88 1.58 -35.94
N GLU A 5 -14.77 0.97 -35.50
CA GLU A 5 -14.75 -0.43 -35.13
C GLU A 5 -15.65 -0.65 -33.92
N LYS A 6 -16.82 -1.25 -34.14
CA LYS A 6 -17.77 -1.53 -33.08
C LYS A 6 -17.49 -2.89 -32.47
N TRP A 7 -16.92 -2.89 -31.28
CA TRP A 7 -16.76 -4.09 -30.46
C TRP A 7 -18.00 -4.32 -29.60
N VAL A 8 -18.32 -5.59 -29.38
CA VAL A 8 -19.50 -6.02 -28.62
C VAL A 8 -19.20 -7.24 -27.75
N TYR A 9 -19.92 -7.36 -26.64
CA TYR A 9 -19.98 -8.53 -25.78
C TYR A 9 -21.29 -9.29 -26.00
N THR A 10 -21.20 -10.61 -25.97
CA THR A 10 -22.27 -11.56 -26.31
C THR A 10 -22.23 -12.73 -25.32
N SER A 11 -23.24 -13.60 -25.36
CA SER A 11 -23.24 -14.83 -24.55
C SER A 11 -22.09 -15.80 -24.91
N TRP A 12 -21.46 -15.64 -26.07
CA TRP A 12 -20.37 -16.50 -26.57
C TRP A 12 -18.99 -15.84 -26.45
N GLY A 13 -18.91 -14.68 -25.82
CA GLY A 13 -17.67 -13.91 -25.64
C GLY A 13 -17.72 -12.52 -26.27
N TYR A 14 -16.55 -11.91 -26.42
CA TYR A 14 -16.39 -10.59 -27.04
C TYR A 14 -16.01 -10.72 -28.52
N GLY A 15 -16.39 -9.75 -29.33
CA GLY A 15 -16.15 -9.79 -30.78
C GLY A 15 -16.32 -8.45 -31.46
N LYS A 16 -15.90 -8.39 -32.72
CA LYS A 16 -15.97 -7.22 -33.59
C LYS A 16 -17.17 -7.35 -34.52
N VAL A 17 -18.02 -6.33 -34.58
CA VAL A 17 -19.10 -6.26 -35.57
C VAL A 17 -18.48 -5.98 -36.94
N LEU A 18 -18.69 -6.90 -37.88
CA LEU A 18 -18.23 -6.78 -39.27
C LEU A 18 -19.29 -6.16 -40.17
N GLU A 19 -20.56 -6.56 -39.98
CA GLU A 19 -21.70 -6.07 -40.77
C GLU A 19 -22.93 -5.96 -39.84
N GLN A 20 -23.77 -4.93 -40.03
CA GLN A 20 -25.00 -4.76 -39.26
C GLN A 20 -26.20 -4.60 -40.21
N LYS A 21 -27.20 -5.47 -40.10
CA LYS A 21 -28.51 -5.43 -40.79
C LYS A 21 -29.63 -5.14 -39.80
N LEU A 22 -30.84 -4.86 -40.30
CA LEU A 22 -32.03 -4.51 -39.49
C LEU A 22 -32.34 -5.49 -38.35
N SER A 23 -32.07 -6.79 -38.52
CA SER A 23 -32.42 -7.84 -37.55
C SER A 23 -31.23 -8.60 -36.97
N GLN A 24 -30.02 -8.44 -37.53
CA GLN A 24 -28.85 -9.23 -37.17
C GLN A 24 -27.55 -8.50 -37.49
N ALA A 25 -26.47 -8.87 -36.82
CA ALA A 25 -25.12 -8.45 -37.15
C ALA A 25 -24.22 -9.66 -37.38
N LEU A 26 -23.31 -9.56 -38.35
CA LEU A 26 -22.20 -10.48 -38.50
C LEU A 26 -21.10 -10.05 -37.53
N VAL A 27 -20.70 -10.93 -36.62
CA VAL A 27 -19.69 -10.66 -35.59
C VAL A 27 -18.55 -11.65 -35.73
N GLN A 28 -17.32 -11.15 -35.71
CA GLN A 28 -16.11 -11.94 -35.58
C GLN A 28 -15.77 -12.09 -34.10
N LEU A 29 -15.78 -13.32 -33.59
CA LEU A 29 -15.50 -13.59 -32.18
C LEU A 29 -13.99 -13.58 -31.93
N SER A 30 -13.59 -13.11 -30.75
CA SER A 30 -12.18 -12.96 -30.39
C SER A 30 -11.41 -14.26 -30.28
N TRP A 31 -12.08 -15.36 -29.97
CA TRP A 31 -11.50 -16.71 -29.95
C TRP A 31 -11.44 -17.35 -31.35
N GLY A 32 -11.86 -16.64 -32.39
CA GLY A 32 -11.92 -17.10 -33.77
C GLY A 32 -13.35 -17.38 -34.24
N GLY A 33 -13.53 -17.40 -35.56
CA GLY A 33 -14.83 -17.65 -36.20
C GLY A 33 -15.72 -16.41 -36.35
N THR A 34 -16.77 -16.56 -37.17
CA THR A 34 -17.78 -15.53 -37.42
C THR A 34 -19.18 -16.11 -37.23
N GLY A 35 -20.09 -15.32 -36.67
CA GLY A 35 -21.48 -15.73 -36.50
C GLY A 35 -22.45 -14.57 -36.68
N TYR A 36 -23.70 -14.90 -37.06
CA TYR A 36 -24.79 -13.93 -37.08
C TYR A 36 -25.47 -13.91 -35.71
N LEU A 37 -25.54 -12.74 -35.11
CA LEU A 37 -26.14 -12.51 -33.80
C LEU A 37 -27.27 -11.48 -33.90
N LYS A 38 -28.31 -11.65 -33.09
CA LYS A 38 -29.40 -10.68 -33.02
C LYS A 38 -28.90 -9.39 -32.38
N LEU A 39 -29.40 -8.24 -32.85
CA LEU A 39 -28.92 -6.93 -32.37
C LEU A 39 -29.12 -6.69 -30.86
N ASP A 40 -30.21 -7.22 -30.30
CA ASP A 40 -30.54 -7.15 -28.86
C ASP A 40 -29.56 -7.93 -27.97
N SER A 41 -28.86 -8.90 -28.54
CA SER A 41 -27.82 -9.68 -27.86
C SER A 41 -26.44 -8.99 -27.83
N LEU A 42 -26.27 -7.90 -28.58
CA LEU A 42 -25.01 -7.17 -28.68
C LEU A 42 -24.96 -6.06 -27.64
N LYS A 43 -24.03 -6.16 -26.69
CA LYS A 43 -23.82 -5.12 -25.68
C LYS A 43 -22.47 -4.46 -25.91
N SER A 44 -22.41 -3.13 -25.89
CA SER A 44 -21.15 -2.37 -25.90
C SER A 44 -20.55 -2.21 -24.51
N SER A 45 -21.32 -2.53 -23.46
CA SER A 45 -20.90 -2.40 -22.07
C SER A 45 -21.21 -3.64 -21.25
N ILE A 46 -20.49 -3.78 -20.13
CA ILE A 46 -20.69 -4.82 -19.13
C ILE A 46 -20.95 -4.20 -17.75
N PRO A 47 -21.94 -4.70 -16.99
CA PRO A 47 -22.12 -4.26 -15.61
C PRO A 47 -21.00 -4.83 -14.74
N ILE A 48 -20.27 -3.94 -14.07
CA ILE A 48 -19.24 -4.23 -13.09
C ILE A 48 -19.75 -3.77 -11.72
N SER A 49 -19.81 -4.69 -10.78
CA SER A 49 -20.09 -4.39 -9.38
C SER A 49 -18.81 -4.60 -8.57
N VAL A 50 -18.35 -3.54 -7.91
CA VAL A 50 -17.16 -3.52 -7.06
C VAL A 50 -17.61 -3.37 -5.62
N LYS A 51 -17.38 -4.42 -4.81
CA LYS A 51 -17.57 -4.32 -3.36
C LYS A 51 -16.28 -3.79 -2.74
N ILE A 52 -16.34 -2.62 -2.10
CA ILE A 52 -15.17 -2.02 -1.46
C ILE A 52 -15.17 -2.33 0.04
N PHE A 53 -14.03 -2.80 0.52
CA PHE A 53 -13.78 -3.13 1.92
C PHE A 53 -13.01 -1.99 2.59
N ALA A 54 -13.65 -0.82 2.65
CA ALA A 54 -13.22 0.36 3.38
C ALA A 54 -14.21 0.70 4.51
N LEU A 55 -14.01 1.85 5.18
CA LEU A 55 -14.83 2.30 6.34
C LEU A 55 -16.35 2.26 6.09
N ASP A 56 -16.80 2.61 4.89
CA ASP A 56 -18.24 2.79 4.57
C ASP A 56 -18.89 1.58 3.85
N ARG A 57 -18.14 0.52 3.57
CA ARG A 57 -18.62 -0.76 2.99
C ARG A 57 -19.50 -0.60 1.75
N LYS A 58 -19.23 0.38 0.90
CA LYS A 58 -20.04 0.64 -0.30
C LYS A 58 -19.86 -0.43 -1.37
N THR A 59 -20.93 -0.62 -2.15
CA THR A 59 -20.87 -1.35 -3.43
C THR A 59 -21.03 -0.32 -4.52
N LEU A 60 -20.01 -0.19 -5.38
CA LEU A 60 -20.04 0.68 -6.54
C LEU A 60 -20.47 -0.14 -7.75
N ASN A 61 -21.35 0.41 -8.59
CA ASN A 61 -21.79 -0.23 -9.82
C ASN A 61 -21.43 0.67 -10.99
N PHE A 62 -20.79 0.09 -11.99
CA PHE A 62 -20.36 0.76 -13.20
C PHE A 62 -20.93 0.04 -14.41
N ASP A 63 -21.41 0.79 -15.39
CA ASP A 63 -21.66 0.28 -16.72
C ASP A 63 -20.41 0.53 -17.57
N TRP A 64 -19.63 -0.52 -17.78
CA TRP A 64 -18.26 -0.41 -18.29
C TRP A 64 -18.19 -0.69 -19.78
N ASP A 65 -17.80 0.30 -20.58
CA ASP A 65 -17.57 0.09 -22.01
C ASP A 65 -16.41 -0.90 -22.20
N ILE A 66 -16.60 -1.93 -23.04
CA ILE A 66 -15.62 -3.00 -23.22
C ILE A 66 -14.30 -2.54 -23.86
N LEU A 67 -14.29 -1.37 -24.51
CA LEU A 67 -13.09 -0.72 -25.06
C LEU A 67 -12.46 0.26 -24.09
N GLN A 68 -13.12 0.58 -22.97
CA GLN A 68 -12.58 1.49 -21.99
C GLN A 68 -11.42 0.83 -21.23
N ASP A 69 -10.30 1.56 -21.17
CA ASP A 69 -9.13 1.17 -20.39
C ASP A 69 -9.50 0.94 -18.92
N PHE A 70 -9.34 -0.31 -18.48
CA PHE A 70 -9.67 -0.79 -17.14
C PHE A 70 -8.89 -0.05 -16.04
N SER A 71 -7.74 0.55 -16.33
CA SER A 71 -7.00 1.40 -15.38
C SER A 71 -7.86 2.57 -14.86
N LYS A 72 -8.79 3.08 -15.68
CA LYS A 72 -9.71 4.15 -15.31
C LYS A 72 -10.70 3.74 -14.23
N LEU A 73 -10.92 2.43 -14.03
CA LEU A 73 -11.82 1.94 -12.99
C LEU A 73 -11.28 2.29 -11.60
N PHE A 74 -9.96 2.22 -11.41
CA PHE A 74 -9.32 2.60 -10.16
C PHE A 74 -9.53 4.08 -9.86
N VAL A 75 -9.39 4.95 -10.86
CA VAL A 75 -9.63 6.40 -10.73
C VAL A 75 -11.09 6.68 -10.35
N LEU A 76 -12.05 5.99 -10.97
CA LEU A 76 -13.47 6.14 -10.63
C LEU A 76 -13.76 5.66 -9.20
N VAL A 77 -13.21 4.51 -8.79
CA VAL A 77 -13.36 4.00 -7.41
C VAL A 77 -12.81 5.01 -6.41
N HIS A 78 -11.62 5.57 -6.66
CA HIS A 78 -11.04 6.63 -5.83
C HIS A 78 -11.95 7.85 -5.71
N LYS A 79 -12.47 8.33 -6.85
CA LYS A 79 -13.33 9.51 -6.91
C LYS A 79 -14.66 9.29 -6.18
N GLU A 80 -15.35 8.19 -6.45
CA GLU A 80 -16.67 7.86 -5.86
C GLU A 80 -16.61 7.68 -4.33
N LEU A 81 -15.46 7.24 -3.82
CA LEU A 81 -15.24 7.05 -2.39
C LEU A 81 -14.50 8.21 -1.71
N ALA A 82 -14.09 9.24 -2.47
CA ALA A 82 -13.22 10.31 -2.00
C ALA A 82 -11.98 9.78 -1.24
N LEU A 83 -11.37 8.70 -1.75
CA LEU A 83 -10.18 8.11 -1.12
C LEU A 83 -8.97 9.04 -1.28
N PRO A 84 -8.20 9.27 -0.19
CA PRO A 84 -7.00 10.10 -0.28
C PRO A 84 -5.94 9.44 -1.17
N PRO A 85 -4.98 10.20 -1.71
CA PRO A 85 -3.92 9.69 -2.59
C PRO A 85 -3.05 8.60 -1.94
N THR A 86 -3.00 8.59 -0.61
CA THR A 86 -2.26 7.63 0.20
C THR A 86 -2.94 6.26 0.31
N VAL A 87 -4.19 6.10 -0.15
CA VAL A 87 -4.88 4.81 -0.17
C VAL A 87 -4.66 4.15 -1.51
N GLN A 88 -4.28 2.88 -1.52
CA GLN A 88 -4.25 2.07 -2.72
C GLN A 88 -5.47 1.17 -2.82
N VAL A 89 -6.06 1.09 -4.00
CA VAL A 89 -7.15 0.14 -4.30
C VAL A 89 -6.57 -1.05 -5.06
N ARG A 90 -6.78 -2.26 -4.54
CA ARG A 90 -6.52 -3.51 -5.26
C ARG A 90 -7.85 -4.18 -5.59
N LEU A 91 -8.09 -4.43 -6.88
CA LEU A 91 -9.29 -5.10 -7.37
C LEU A 91 -8.99 -6.57 -7.66
N PHE A 92 -9.76 -7.46 -7.07
CA PHE A 92 -9.65 -8.91 -7.23
C PHE A 92 -10.88 -9.42 -7.97
N LEU A 93 -10.63 -10.17 -9.06
CA LEU A 93 -11.67 -10.92 -9.75
C LEU A 93 -12.02 -12.16 -8.93
N VAL A 94 -13.29 -12.26 -8.53
CA VAL A 94 -13.76 -13.41 -7.77
C VAL A 94 -14.08 -14.55 -8.74
N ARG A 95 -13.22 -15.57 -8.78
CA ARG A 95 -13.54 -16.84 -9.46
C ARG A 95 -14.32 -17.74 -8.49
N GLY A 96 -15.65 -17.71 -8.59
CA GLY A 96 -16.56 -18.51 -7.76
C GLY A 96 -17.39 -17.70 -6.77
N LYS A 97 -17.84 -18.31 -5.68
CA LYS A 97 -18.57 -17.62 -4.61
C LYS A 97 -17.61 -17.38 -3.44
N VAL A 98 -17.21 -16.14 -3.20
CA VAL A 98 -16.50 -15.79 -1.95
C VAL A 98 -17.52 -15.84 -0.82
N VAL A 99 -17.39 -16.86 0.02
CA VAL A 99 -18.31 -17.12 1.15
C VAL A 99 -17.86 -16.38 2.40
N ASN A 100 -16.56 -16.15 2.56
CA ASN A 100 -15.99 -15.43 3.69
C ASN A 100 -14.65 -14.78 3.31
N ILE A 101 -14.33 -13.64 3.93
CA ILE A 101 -12.99 -13.03 3.94
C ILE A 101 -12.53 -13.08 5.39
N ASN A 102 -11.36 -13.67 5.65
CA ASN A 102 -10.89 -13.90 7.01
C ASN A 102 -10.49 -12.59 7.69
N SER A 103 -10.53 -12.56 9.02
CA SER A 103 -10.20 -11.39 9.84
C SER A 103 -8.78 -10.84 9.63
N PHE A 104 -7.89 -11.67 9.09
CA PHE A 104 -6.53 -11.27 8.69
C PHE A 104 -6.52 -10.34 7.47
N ASP A 105 -7.46 -10.53 6.54
CA ASP A 105 -7.58 -9.76 5.28
C ASP A 105 -8.62 -8.63 5.38
N SER A 106 -9.56 -8.74 6.32
CA SER A 106 -10.56 -7.72 6.61
C SER A 106 -11.12 -7.98 8.02
N PRO A 107 -11.08 -7.02 8.95
CA PRO A 107 -11.55 -7.20 10.34
C PRO A 107 -13.06 -7.48 10.48
N PHE A 108 -13.78 -7.65 9.37
CA PHE A 108 -15.23 -7.80 9.34
C PHE A 108 -15.65 -9.04 8.54
N SER A 109 -16.46 -9.91 9.15
CA SER A 109 -17.19 -10.98 8.46
C SER A 109 -18.30 -10.37 7.59
N VAL A 110 -18.28 -10.58 6.27
CA VAL A 110 -19.22 -9.92 5.34
C VAL A 110 -19.86 -10.92 4.38
N LYS A 111 -21.20 -10.84 4.24
CA LYS A 111 -21.96 -11.57 3.22
C LYS A 111 -21.95 -10.79 1.90
N MET A 112 -21.49 -11.44 0.83
CA MET A 112 -21.48 -10.86 -0.52
C MET A 112 -22.80 -11.08 -1.25
N LYS A 113 -23.23 -10.11 -2.07
CA LYS A 113 -24.36 -10.31 -3.00
C LYS A 113 -23.92 -11.25 -4.13
N ALA A 114 -24.84 -12.09 -4.61
CA ALA A 114 -24.57 -13.15 -5.60
C ALA A 114 -23.96 -12.66 -6.92
N GLU A 115 -24.09 -11.36 -7.23
CA GLU A 115 -23.66 -10.76 -8.49
C GLU A 115 -22.33 -9.98 -8.39
N THR A 116 -21.66 -10.04 -7.24
CA THR A 116 -20.40 -9.30 -7.05
C THR A 116 -19.29 -9.96 -7.87
N LYS A 117 -18.82 -9.27 -8.92
CA LYS A 117 -17.76 -9.78 -9.81
C LYS A 117 -16.37 -9.40 -9.31
N LEU A 118 -16.23 -8.22 -8.69
CA LEU A 118 -14.96 -7.69 -8.21
C LEU A 118 -15.03 -7.34 -6.71
N VAL A 119 -13.94 -7.65 -6.01
CA VAL A 119 -13.68 -7.26 -4.62
C VAL A 119 -12.57 -6.22 -4.62
N GLY A 120 -12.83 -5.04 -4.08
CA GLY A 120 -11.80 -4.01 -3.90
C GLY A 120 -11.34 -3.95 -2.45
N ILE A 121 -10.04 -4.18 -2.25
CA ILE A 121 -9.37 -4.02 -0.97
C ILE A 121 -8.60 -2.70 -0.99
N THR A 122 -8.85 -1.86 0.00
CA THR A 122 -8.11 -0.60 0.18
C THR A 122 -6.98 -0.81 1.17
N LYS A 123 -5.74 -0.50 0.78
CA LYS A 123 -4.57 -0.47 1.67
C LYS A 123 -4.20 0.98 1.92
N GLN A 124 -4.25 1.41 3.18
CA GLN A 124 -3.70 2.71 3.56
C GLN A 124 -2.17 2.60 3.52
N CYS A 125 -1.55 3.44 2.71
CA CYS A 125 -0.12 3.65 2.66
C CYS A 125 0.20 5.05 3.20
N PHE A 126 1.49 5.38 3.25
CA PHE A 126 1.97 6.71 3.58
C PHE A 126 3.14 7.06 2.67
N THR A 127 3.42 8.35 2.58
CA THR A 127 4.70 8.90 2.14
C THR A 127 5.30 9.68 3.30
N TRP A 128 6.56 10.09 3.18
CA TRP A 128 7.14 10.98 4.19
C TRP A 128 6.38 12.31 4.27
N ASP A 129 6.25 12.82 5.49
CA ASP A 129 5.68 14.13 5.75
C ASP A 129 6.75 15.19 5.49
N VAL A 130 6.56 15.97 4.42
CA VAL A 130 7.50 17.02 4.02
C VAL A 130 7.59 18.16 5.03
N VAL A 131 6.58 18.30 5.90
CA VAL A 131 6.51 19.33 6.94
C VAL A 131 7.04 18.77 8.27
N ASN A 132 6.69 17.53 8.61
CA ASN A 132 7.05 16.91 9.89
C ASN A 132 8.38 16.13 9.80
N LYS A 133 9.48 16.88 9.60
CA LYS A 133 10.86 16.37 9.53
C LYS A 133 11.85 17.34 10.18
N SER A 134 12.93 16.81 10.73
CA SER A 134 14.03 17.64 11.23
C SER A 134 14.62 18.54 10.12
N PRO A 135 15.13 19.75 10.45
CA PRO A 135 15.85 20.61 9.51
C PRO A 135 17.06 19.94 8.84
N ASN A 136 17.67 18.95 9.48
CA ASN A 136 18.85 18.23 8.96
C ASN A 136 18.49 17.04 8.07
N ILE A 137 17.20 16.72 7.97
CA ILE A 137 16.69 15.71 7.05
C ILE A 137 16.32 16.37 5.72
N GLU A 138 16.86 15.80 4.65
CA GLU A 138 16.50 16.11 3.27
C GLU A 138 15.66 14.98 2.69
N LEU A 139 14.56 15.34 2.04
CA LEU A 139 13.78 14.42 1.22
C LEU A 139 14.16 14.67 -0.24
N LEU A 140 14.59 13.63 -0.95
CA LEU A 140 15.04 13.75 -2.33
C LEU A 140 13.87 13.88 -3.31
N ASP A 141 14.17 14.12 -4.59
CA ASP A 141 13.18 14.41 -5.65
C ASP A 141 12.12 13.31 -5.86
N ASP A 142 12.42 12.07 -5.47
CA ASP A 142 11.48 10.96 -5.56
C ASP A 142 10.43 10.94 -4.43
N LEU A 143 10.57 11.83 -3.43
CA LEU A 143 9.74 11.94 -2.23
C LEU A 143 9.65 10.67 -1.38
N LEU A 144 10.53 9.69 -1.63
CA LEU A 144 10.60 8.41 -0.93
C LEU A 144 11.93 8.22 -0.24
N THR A 145 12.97 8.86 -0.75
CA THR A 145 14.34 8.74 -0.25
C THR A 145 14.66 9.88 0.70
N VAL A 146 15.12 9.50 1.88
CA VAL A 146 15.48 10.39 2.98
C VAL A 146 16.97 10.32 3.17
N ARG A 147 17.60 11.48 3.34
CA ARG A 147 19.03 11.60 3.62
C ARG A 147 19.26 12.58 4.75
N LYS A 148 20.19 12.26 5.65
CA LYS A 148 20.73 13.26 6.57
C LYS A 148 21.79 14.11 5.86
N LYS A 149 21.63 15.44 5.91
CA LYS A 149 22.50 16.41 5.22
C LYS A 149 23.97 16.21 5.55
N GLU A 150 24.84 16.38 4.55
CA GLU A 150 26.27 16.09 4.71
C GLU A 150 26.98 17.03 5.68
N GLU A 151 26.50 18.27 5.75
CA GLU A 151 27.02 19.35 6.59
C GLU A 151 26.47 19.37 8.02
N SER A 152 25.55 18.46 8.35
CA SER A 152 24.95 18.39 9.68
C SER A 152 25.90 17.77 10.72
N GLU A 153 25.68 18.10 11.99
CA GLU A 153 26.39 17.46 13.10
C GLU A 153 25.83 16.05 13.39
N ILE A 154 26.55 15.27 14.20
CA ILE A 154 26.05 13.98 14.69
C ILE A 154 24.99 14.27 15.75
N SER A 155 23.75 13.88 15.46
CA SER A 155 22.54 14.22 16.24
C SER A 155 21.40 13.32 15.78
N TYR A 156 20.43 13.03 16.63
CA TYR A 156 19.25 12.29 16.19
C TYR A 156 18.35 13.22 15.38
N ASP A 157 18.06 12.85 14.13
CA ASP A 157 17.18 13.64 13.26
C ASP A 157 16.14 12.73 12.62
N SER A 158 14.87 13.07 12.82
CA SER A 158 13.75 12.22 12.46
C SER A 158 12.89 12.77 11.33
N ILE A 159 12.20 11.87 10.64
CA ILE A 159 11.12 12.18 9.71
C ILE A 159 9.94 11.22 9.92
N PHE A 160 8.74 11.79 9.91
CA PHE A 160 7.50 11.04 10.12
C PHE A 160 6.86 10.66 8.78
N GLY A 161 6.12 9.55 8.77
CA GLY A 161 5.15 9.26 7.73
C GLY A 161 3.93 10.18 7.87
N GLY A 162 3.36 10.62 6.75
CA GLY A 162 2.23 11.56 6.72
C GLY A 162 0.86 10.98 7.11
N VAL A 163 0.81 9.76 7.67
CA VAL A 163 -0.44 9.08 8.02
C VAL A 163 -0.36 8.50 9.43
N GLU A 164 -1.37 8.80 10.24
CA GLU A 164 -1.55 8.22 11.57
C GLU A 164 -2.16 6.82 11.48
N PHE A 165 -1.55 5.83 12.13
CA PHE A 165 -2.07 4.48 12.25
C PHE A 165 -2.78 4.31 13.60
N ASN A 166 -4.01 3.78 13.57
CA ASN A 166 -4.84 3.61 14.77
C ASN A 166 -5.53 2.25 14.90
N ALA A 167 -5.61 1.47 13.83
CA ALA A 167 -6.23 0.15 13.78
C ALA A 167 -5.77 -0.62 12.52
N GLY A 168 -6.08 -1.92 12.44
CA GLY A 168 -5.79 -2.76 11.28
C GLY A 168 -4.36 -3.35 11.26
N SER A 169 -3.92 -3.77 10.08
CA SER A 169 -2.57 -4.30 9.84
C SER A 169 -1.86 -3.42 8.83
N HIS A 170 -0.66 -2.96 9.17
CA HIS A 170 0.16 -2.07 8.35
C HIS A 170 1.52 -2.71 8.13
N GLU A 171 2.03 -2.56 6.92
CA GLU A 171 3.37 -3.03 6.56
C GLU A 171 4.00 -2.03 5.57
N TRP A 172 5.29 -1.78 5.76
CA TRP A 172 6.10 -0.97 4.86
C TRP A 172 7.54 -1.44 4.90
N ASP A 173 8.26 -1.15 3.82
CA ASP A 173 9.66 -1.54 3.67
C ASP A 173 10.51 -0.28 3.73
N ILE A 174 11.64 -0.36 4.42
CA ILE A 174 12.69 0.66 4.39
C ILE A 174 13.95 -0.01 3.85
N LYS A 175 14.47 0.52 2.76
CA LYS A 175 15.73 0.08 2.17
C LYS A 175 16.87 0.94 2.69
N MET A 176 17.93 0.30 3.14
CA MET A 176 19.18 0.98 3.50
C MET A 176 19.95 1.26 2.21
N ASP A 177 19.84 2.48 1.67
CA ASP A 177 20.45 2.81 0.39
C ASP A 177 21.93 3.07 0.48
N PHE A 178 22.33 3.79 1.53
CA PHE A 178 23.72 4.09 1.78
C PHE A 178 23.93 4.38 3.26
N MET A 179 24.91 3.70 3.83
CA MET A 179 25.38 3.91 5.18
C MET A 179 26.89 3.68 5.17
N ILE A 180 27.61 4.66 5.70
CA ILE A 180 29.01 4.50 6.05
C ILE A 180 29.05 3.60 7.29
N GLN A 181 29.98 2.65 7.31
CA GLN A 181 30.08 1.64 8.40
C GLN A 181 31.53 1.61 8.91
N TYR A 182 32.00 2.75 9.40
CA TYR A 182 33.30 2.83 10.06
C TYR A 182 33.23 2.37 11.52
N ASP A 183 32.11 2.60 12.21
CA ASP A 183 31.93 2.24 13.63
C ASP A 183 30.45 1.96 13.98
N GLU A 184 30.19 1.42 15.17
CA GLU A 184 28.84 1.15 15.70
C GLU A 184 28.08 2.40 16.12
N GLU A 185 28.73 3.58 16.08
CA GLU A 185 28.10 4.86 16.36
C GLU A 185 27.21 5.35 15.21
N GLU A 186 27.36 4.82 14.00
CA GLU A 186 26.54 5.18 12.84
C GLU A 186 25.25 4.36 12.86
N GLU A 187 24.11 5.02 13.11
CA GLU A 187 22.87 4.34 13.45
C GLU A 187 21.64 4.90 12.73
N VAL A 188 20.71 3.99 12.43
CA VAL A 188 19.38 4.29 11.92
C VAL A 188 18.35 3.56 12.77
N PHE A 189 17.38 4.31 13.25
CA PHE A 189 16.26 3.76 14.02
C PHE A 189 15.02 3.76 13.13
N ILE A 190 14.39 2.59 13.03
CA ILE A 190 13.21 2.40 12.19
C ILE A 190 12.08 1.87 13.05
N GLY A 191 10.92 2.52 13.01
CA GLY A 191 9.79 2.07 13.82
C GLY A 191 8.58 2.98 13.73
N VAL A 192 7.92 3.13 14.88
CA VAL A 192 6.75 3.97 15.05
C VAL A 192 6.90 4.88 16.26
N ALA A 193 6.33 6.06 16.19
CA ALA A 193 6.31 7.00 17.30
C ALA A 193 4.95 7.67 17.45
N THR A 194 4.65 8.16 18.65
CA THR A 194 3.49 9.04 18.85
C THR A 194 3.78 10.43 18.30
N LYS A 195 2.75 11.26 18.16
CA LYS A 195 2.90 12.68 17.79
C LYS A 195 3.73 13.52 18.79
N ASN A 196 3.99 13.00 19.98
CA ASN A 196 4.72 13.72 21.03
C ASN A 196 6.23 13.50 20.94
N PHE A 197 6.68 12.53 20.14
CA PHE A 197 8.11 12.29 19.92
C PHE A 197 8.72 13.46 19.13
N GLY A 198 9.78 14.07 19.68
CA GLY A 198 10.42 15.23 19.08
C GLY A 198 11.30 14.85 17.87
N LEU A 199 11.34 15.71 16.86
CA LEU A 199 12.08 15.49 15.62
C LEU A 199 13.60 15.39 15.80
N GLU A 200 14.12 15.93 16.90
CA GLU A 200 15.54 15.93 17.25
C GLU A 200 15.80 15.18 18.57
N SER A 201 14.81 14.41 19.05
CA SER A 201 14.88 13.68 20.32
C SER A 201 15.59 12.35 20.17
N SER A 202 16.17 11.85 21.27
CA SER A 202 16.72 10.50 21.26
C SER A 202 15.59 9.47 21.16
N PRO A 203 15.71 8.44 20.32
CA PRO A 203 14.80 7.29 20.32
C PRO A 203 14.72 6.56 21.68
N LEU A 204 15.66 6.83 22.58
CA LEU A 204 15.69 6.31 23.96
C LEU A 204 14.76 7.07 24.92
N ASP A 205 14.31 8.28 24.58
CA ASP A 205 13.58 9.19 25.48
C ASP A 205 12.10 8.82 25.67
N GLY A 206 11.64 7.72 25.06
CA GLY A 206 10.24 7.29 25.08
C GLY A 206 9.43 7.86 23.92
N GLU A 207 8.15 7.51 23.83
CA GLU A 207 7.26 7.85 22.70
C GLU A 207 7.67 7.28 21.33
N PHE A 208 8.73 6.46 21.28
CA PHE A 208 9.23 5.73 20.13
C PHE A 208 9.30 4.23 20.43
N TRP A 209 8.99 3.40 19.42
CA TRP A 209 9.19 1.96 19.41
C TRP A 209 9.76 1.55 18.06
N GLY A 210 10.94 0.95 18.07
CA GLY A 210 11.60 0.61 16.83
C GLY A 210 12.79 -0.31 17.00
N PHE A 211 13.50 -0.44 15.90
CA PHE A 211 14.69 -1.25 15.75
C PHE A 211 15.90 -0.36 15.48
N MET A 212 16.96 -0.59 16.24
CA MET A 212 18.30 -0.04 16.07
C MET A 212 19.05 -0.92 15.07
N CYS A 213 19.20 -0.42 13.85
CA CYS A 213 19.62 -1.18 12.68
C CYS A 213 21.05 -1.74 12.78
N VAL A 214 21.98 -0.99 13.37
CA VAL A 214 23.39 -1.37 13.48
C VAL A 214 23.66 -2.06 14.81
N GLY A 215 23.16 -1.49 15.91
CA GLY A 215 23.23 -2.03 17.26
C GLY A 215 22.44 -3.33 17.50
N CYS A 216 21.57 -3.74 16.55
CA CYS A 216 20.80 -4.99 16.61
C CYS A 216 19.91 -5.09 17.86
N GLN A 217 19.24 -3.99 18.22
CA GLN A 217 18.43 -3.89 19.43
C GLN A 217 17.05 -3.34 19.14
N LYS A 218 16.05 -3.85 19.85
CA LYS A 218 14.73 -3.22 19.89
C LYS A 218 14.73 -2.17 21.00
N ILE A 219 14.18 -0.99 20.69
CA ILE A 219 14.18 0.17 21.58
C ILE A 219 12.75 0.69 21.68
N GLY A 220 12.25 0.85 22.91
CA GLY A 220 10.96 1.48 23.15
C GLY A 220 10.35 1.08 24.49
N ASN A 221 9.57 1.98 25.10
CA ASN A 221 8.98 1.78 26.44
C ASN A 221 9.99 1.29 27.49
N ARG A 222 11.19 1.91 27.52
CA ARG A 222 12.31 1.54 28.40
C ARG A 222 12.88 0.13 28.18
N ALA A 223 12.42 -0.59 27.16
CA ALA A 223 13.05 -1.82 26.71
C ALA A 223 14.23 -1.47 25.80
N HIS A 224 15.35 -2.13 26.06
CA HIS A 224 16.59 -2.06 25.30
C HIS A 224 17.20 -3.46 25.35
N GLU A 225 16.89 -4.26 24.34
CA GLU A 225 17.16 -5.69 24.32
C GLU A 225 17.68 -6.10 22.94
N ASP A 226 18.61 -7.05 22.93
CA ASP A 226 19.11 -7.64 21.69
C ASP A 226 17.96 -8.25 20.89
N TYR A 227 17.91 -7.93 19.60
CA TYR A 227 16.82 -8.31 18.72
C TYR A 227 17.27 -8.27 17.26
N GLY A 228 16.99 -9.32 16.51
CA GLY A 228 17.28 -9.35 15.07
C GLY A 228 18.77 -9.33 14.75
N GLU A 229 19.09 -8.82 13.56
CA GLU A 229 20.42 -8.81 12.98
C GLU A 229 20.75 -7.45 12.38
N ARG A 230 22.05 -7.18 12.21
CA ARG A 230 22.56 -5.92 11.66
C ARG A 230 22.01 -5.66 10.26
N ILE A 231 21.56 -4.44 10.01
CA ILE A 231 21.12 -3.95 8.69
C ILE A 231 22.26 -3.16 8.07
N THR A 232 22.62 -3.51 6.83
CA THR A 232 23.69 -2.86 6.08
C THR A 232 23.21 -2.30 4.76
N THR A 233 24.07 -1.52 4.09
CA THR A 233 23.78 -0.99 2.74
C THR A 233 23.32 -2.10 1.80
N GLY A 234 22.15 -1.90 1.19
CA GLY A 234 21.50 -2.85 0.29
C GLY A 234 20.40 -3.70 0.94
N ASP A 235 20.37 -3.79 2.26
CA ASP A 235 19.34 -4.54 2.98
C ASP A 235 17.98 -3.82 2.95
N VAL A 236 16.92 -4.62 3.03
CA VAL A 236 15.55 -4.15 3.17
C VAL A 236 14.98 -4.63 4.50
N LEU A 237 14.59 -3.68 5.34
CA LEU A 237 13.87 -3.93 6.58
C LEU A 237 12.36 -3.70 6.35
N LYS A 238 11.59 -4.77 6.42
CA LYS A 238 10.13 -4.72 6.46
C LYS A 238 9.67 -4.53 7.90
N VAL A 239 8.81 -3.54 8.12
CA VAL A 239 8.16 -3.26 9.39
C VAL A 239 6.71 -3.70 9.31
N LYS A 240 6.21 -4.37 10.35
CA LYS A 240 4.83 -4.84 10.44
C LYS A 240 4.19 -4.40 11.76
N LEU A 241 3.08 -3.67 11.67
CA LEU A 241 2.31 -3.18 12.81
C LEU A 241 0.88 -3.74 12.76
N GLU A 242 0.54 -4.61 13.71
CA GLU A 242 -0.75 -5.32 13.75
C GLU A 242 -1.55 -4.96 15.00
N TYR A 243 -2.67 -4.26 14.83
CA TYR A 243 -3.58 -3.94 15.91
C TYR A 243 -4.48 -5.12 16.26
N LYS A 244 -4.48 -5.48 17.55
CA LYS A 244 -5.47 -6.36 18.17
C LYS A 244 -6.16 -5.56 19.28
N ASN A 245 -7.41 -5.20 19.05
CA ASN A 245 -8.18 -4.29 19.92
C ASN A 245 -7.53 -2.90 20.01
N THR A 246 -7.11 -2.48 21.20
CA THR A 246 -6.55 -1.13 21.48
C THR A 246 -5.03 -1.10 21.53
N LYS A 247 -4.35 -2.21 21.25
CA LYS A 247 -2.89 -2.31 21.24
C LYS A 247 -2.40 -2.97 19.97
N ALA A 248 -1.18 -2.67 19.56
CA ALA A 248 -0.55 -3.31 18.42
C ALA A 248 0.69 -4.12 18.79
N THR A 249 0.95 -5.12 17.95
CA THR A 249 2.22 -5.85 17.88
C THR A 249 3.07 -5.24 16.77
N LEU A 250 4.33 -4.94 17.08
CA LEU A 250 5.34 -4.48 16.12
C LEU A 250 6.38 -5.59 15.91
N SER A 251 6.65 -5.93 14.66
CA SER A 251 7.69 -6.89 14.28
C SER A 251 8.45 -6.42 13.05
N PHE A 252 9.64 -7.00 12.88
CA PHE A 252 10.57 -6.67 11.81
C PHE A 252 11.03 -7.90 11.05
N MET A 253 11.38 -7.70 9.79
CA MET A 253 11.88 -8.72 8.89
C MET A 253 12.98 -8.13 8.01
N LYS A 254 14.13 -8.79 7.94
CA LYS A 254 15.24 -8.40 7.05
C LYS A 254 15.27 -9.31 5.83
N ASN A 255 15.19 -8.73 4.63
CA ASN A 255 15.31 -9.48 3.36
C ASN A 255 14.43 -10.75 3.29
N GLY A 256 13.23 -10.72 3.88
CA GLY A 256 12.33 -11.88 3.91
C GLY A 256 12.42 -12.76 5.17
N VAL A 257 13.40 -12.55 6.05
CA VAL A 257 13.61 -13.34 7.28
C VAL A 257 13.06 -12.61 8.50
N GLU A 258 12.10 -13.21 9.20
CA GLU A 258 11.46 -12.62 10.39
C GLU A 258 12.36 -12.65 11.62
N PHE A 259 12.39 -11.56 12.39
CA PHE A 259 13.06 -11.49 13.69
C PHE A 259 12.14 -11.85 14.86
N GLY A 260 10.85 -12.11 14.59
CA GLY A 260 9.82 -12.31 15.62
C GLY A 260 9.22 -11.00 16.15
N SER A 261 8.41 -11.09 17.21
CA SER A 261 7.73 -9.93 17.79
C SER A 261 8.71 -9.05 18.57
N ALA A 262 8.82 -7.76 18.22
CA ALA A 262 9.62 -6.80 18.99
C ALA A 262 8.82 -6.28 20.21
N PHE A 263 7.60 -5.80 19.96
CA PHE A 263 6.72 -5.22 20.98
C PHE A 263 5.29 -5.73 20.82
N THR A 264 4.53 -5.81 21.91
CA THR A 264 3.14 -6.33 21.89
C THR A 264 2.11 -5.35 22.47
N ASP A 265 2.57 -4.19 22.91
CA ASP A 265 1.79 -3.21 23.65
C ASP A 265 1.87 -1.80 23.08
N ILE A 266 2.13 -1.68 21.77
CA ILE A 266 2.18 -0.39 21.07
C ILE A 266 0.82 0.31 21.17
N PRO A 267 0.78 1.61 21.56
CA PRO A 267 -0.47 2.35 21.65
C PRO A 267 -1.07 2.61 20.26
N GLN A 268 -2.35 3.02 20.23
CA GLN A 268 -2.95 3.57 19.02
C GLN A 268 -2.40 4.97 18.72
N LYS A 269 -2.62 5.44 17.50
CA LYS A 269 -2.26 6.79 17.03
C LYS A 269 -0.76 7.01 16.98
N VAL A 270 -0.09 6.09 16.31
CA VAL A 270 1.35 6.17 16.03
C VAL A 270 1.57 6.39 14.54
N PHE A 271 2.73 6.95 14.23
CA PHE A 271 3.18 7.24 12.89
C PHE A 271 4.43 6.42 12.61
N PRO A 272 4.62 5.93 11.37
CA PRO A 272 5.92 5.48 10.91
C PRO A 272 6.96 6.58 11.10
N VAL A 273 8.16 6.23 11.54
CA VAL A 273 9.23 7.19 11.74
C VAL A 273 10.57 6.54 11.42
N VAL A 274 11.47 7.34 10.87
CA VAL A 274 12.89 7.00 10.76
C VAL A 274 13.68 8.10 11.46
N THR A 275 14.67 7.69 12.26
CA THR A 275 15.66 8.58 12.88
C THR A 275 17.04 8.19 12.37
N ILE A 276 17.81 9.18 11.92
CA ILE A 276 19.15 9.01 11.40
C ILE A 276 20.09 9.85 12.27
N ASN A 277 21.18 9.26 12.78
CA ASN A 277 22.08 10.00 13.65
C ASN A 277 23.30 10.61 12.94
N TYR A 278 23.77 9.98 11.85
CA TYR A 278 25.03 10.34 11.20
C TYR A 278 24.81 10.96 9.81
N PRO A 279 25.60 11.98 9.43
CA PRO A 279 25.54 12.58 8.09
C PRO A 279 25.72 11.57 6.96
N LYS A 280 25.18 11.88 5.77
CA LYS A 280 25.28 11.08 4.54
C LYS A 280 24.52 9.76 4.53
N ILE A 281 24.05 9.27 5.68
CA ILE A 281 23.17 8.09 5.70
C ILE A 281 21.90 8.39 4.90
N GLN A 282 21.52 7.42 4.08
CA GLN A 282 20.39 7.47 3.18
C GLN A 282 19.55 6.19 3.27
N VAL A 283 18.24 6.37 3.39
CA VAL A 283 17.26 5.29 3.34
C VAL A 283 16.12 5.65 2.40
N SER A 284 15.44 4.65 1.85
CA SER A 284 14.24 4.87 1.04
C SER A 284 13.07 4.06 1.54
N LEU A 285 11.90 4.68 1.50
CA LEU A 285 10.63 3.99 1.63
C LEU A 285 10.44 3.11 0.38
N GLY A 286 10.17 1.83 0.60
CA GLY A 286 9.94 0.86 -0.46
C GLY A 286 8.86 1.36 -1.42
N LYS A 287 9.17 1.36 -2.72
CA LYS A 287 8.23 1.79 -3.74
C LYS A 287 6.93 1.03 -3.58
N ILE A 288 5.84 1.77 -3.46
CA ILE A 288 4.52 1.16 -3.40
C ILE A 288 4.21 0.65 -4.81
N MET A 289 4.53 -0.62 -5.10
CA MET A 289 4.27 -1.21 -6.41
C MET A 289 2.75 -1.24 -6.65
N GLY A 290 2.28 -0.42 -7.58
CA GLY A 290 0.86 -0.29 -7.90
C GLY A 290 0.50 1.00 -8.63
N VAL A 291 1.14 1.26 -9.76
CA VAL A 291 0.53 1.98 -10.88
C VAL A 291 0.71 1.11 -12.12
#